data_AF-A0A5C6F655-F1
#
_entry.id   AF-A0A5C6F655-F1
#
_cell.length_a   1.000
_cell.length_b   1.000
_cell.length_c   1.000
_cell.angle_alpha   90.00
_cell.angle_beta   90.00
_cell.angle_gamma   90.00
#
_symmetry.space_group_name_H-M   'P 1'
#
loop_
_entity.id
_entity.type
_entity.pdbx_description
1 polymer ?
#
loop_
_entity_poly.entity_id
_entity_poly.type
_entity_poly.pdbx_seq_one_letter_code
_entity_poly.pdbx_strand_id
1 'polypeptide(L)'
;MPRRIATSTMLRVIPNAVLQPWFSSHVPGEFDIPWDGLAERDIDQMLDHINDLLPSERNGVEIELQAIRAFACESGMSAIEDAAKSLGDRTLMSRIPTELNLYGRAMWVRLNEPDTFSASSMFLELDGLAYFRKRNDLPAVEKQFASNAKERLSEAISNLLKEQGRGQYCTVESLTRGSVEYFAVHPDDFVRCEQTHDDNGVLSTLAIRPTLQIAFAYDRQAGSLEMSAALPKSTKEELERIFAACVLGWDLGPFDPDQAYHLDHLKDSNFDLATDPSDNVRARIEEMKLFNRTTSRPLTVVVRKNDPEDNIHRAIEEEVRTQSDSLWHYHVRSVAIRFDFPATRYRRAGHQTIRIIAPRSCNLLNASPERVELIQKYLKLWNIDCATNDEQSLVAVGA
;
A
#
# COMPACT_ATOMS: atom_id res chain seq x y z
N MET A 1 7.43 -5.91 8.12
CA MET A 1 6.64 -6.93 8.83
C MET A 1 5.98 -6.29 10.05
N PRO A 2 4.68 -6.50 10.28
CA PRO A 2 4.04 -6.05 11.51
C PRO A 2 4.74 -6.67 12.71
N ARG A 3 4.90 -5.90 13.79
CA ARG A 3 5.49 -6.39 15.04
C ARG A 3 4.62 -7.54 15.56
N ARG A 4 5.22 -8.72 15.71
CA ARG A 4 4.56 -9.89 16.31
C ARG A 4 4.06 -9.50 17.69
N ILE A 5 2.80 -9.84 17.98
CA ILE A 5 2.18 -9.64 19.28
C ILE A 5 1.83 -11.01 19.85
N ALA A 6 2.01 -11.17 21.15
CA ALA A 6 1.70 -12.40 21.86
C ALA A 6 0.21 -12.77 21.73
N THR A 7 -0.07 -14.07 21.61
CA THR A 7 -1.43 -14.64 21.58
C THR A 7 -2.31 -14.10 22.72
N SER A 8 -1.77 -14.03 23.93
CA SER A 8 -2.45 -13.46 25.10
C SER A 8 -2.92 -12.02 24.92
N THR A 9 -2.17 -11.20 24.17
CA THR A 9 -2.59 -9.83 23.90
C THR A 9 -3.72 -9.80 22.88
N MET A 10 -3.70 -10.68 21.86
CA MET A 10 -4.77 -10.81 20.89
C MET A 10 -6.08 -11.22 21.57
N LEU A 11 -6.04 -12.26 22.41
CA LEU A 11 -7.22 -12.74 23.16
C LEU A 11 -7.81 -11.65 24.06
N ARG A 12 -7.00 -10.77 24.66
CA ARG A 12 -7.49 -9.67 25.52
C ARG A 12 -8.13 -8.51 24.77
N VAL A 13 -7.88 -8.36 23.48
CA VAL A 13 -8.40 -7.23 22.69
C VAL A 13 -9.56 -7.63 21.80
N ILE A 14 -9.72 -8.91 21.49
CA ILE A 14 -10.83 -9.40 20.68
C ILE A 14 -12.04 -9.63 21.62
N PRO A 15 -13.24 -9.13 21.27
CA PRO A 15 -14.43 -9.34 22.11
C PRO A 15 -14.84 -10.81 22.23
N ASN A 16 -15.32 -11.22 23.41
CA ASN A 16 -15.76 -12.59 23.71
C ASN A 16 -16.85 -13.06 22.74
N ALA A 17 -17.73 -12.17 22.30
CA ALA A 17 -18.81 -12.45 21.35
C ALA A 17 -18.33 -13.04 20.00
N VAL A 18 -17.09 -12.76 19.59
CA VAL A 18 -16.48 -13.36 18.39
C VAL A 18 -15.40 -14.39 18.71
N LEU A 19 -14.77 -14.31 19.89
CA LEU A 19 -13.85 -15.37 20.34
C LEU A 19 -14.56 -16.70 20.53
N GLN A 20 -15.76 -16.71 21.12
CA GLN A 20 -16.51 -17.94 21.36
C GLN A 20 -16.73 -18.76 20.08
N PRO A 21 -17.40 -18.24 19.04
CA PRO A 21 -17.59 -19.00 17.80
C PRO A 21 -16.26 -19.32 17.10
N TRP A 22 -15.22 -18.50 17.27
CA TRP A 22 -13.89 -18.78 16.72
C TRP A 22 -13.21 -19.96 17.41
N PHE A 23 -13.22 -20.04 18.74
CA PHE A 23 -12.69 -21.20 19.47
C PHE A 23 -13.39 -22.48 19.05
N SER A 24 -14.72 -22.46 18.94
CA SER A 24 -15.49 -23.64 18.53
C SER A 24 -15.21 -24.12 17.10
N SER A 25 -14.75 -23.25 16.20
CA SER A 25 -14.59 -23.58 14.78
C SER A 25 -13.14 -23.67 14.30
N HIS A 26 -12.19 -22.98 14.96
CA HIS A 26 -10.81 -22.84 14.49
C HIS A 26 -9.76 -23.37 15.48
N VAL A 27 -10.14 -23.63 16.73
CA VAL A 27 -9.23 -24.19 17.74
C VAL A 27 -9.54 -25.67 17.94
N PRO A 28 -8.58 -26.59 17.75
CA PRO A 28 -8.80 -28.01 17.98
C PRO A 28 -9.19 -28.34 19.42
N GLY A 29 -9.94 -29.43 19.59
CA GLY A 29 -10.43 -29.93 20.87
C GLY A 29 -11.74 -29.27 21.32
N GLU A 30 -12.50 -29.99 22.16
CA GLU A 30 -13.67 -29.40 22.80
C GLU A 30 -13.23 -28.36 23.84
N PHE A 31 -13.70 -27.12 23.67
CA PHE A 31 -13.45 -26.02 24.59
C PHE A 31 -14.79 -25.41 25.01
N ASP A 32 -15.33 -25.89 26.13
CA ASP A 32 -16.61 -25.43 26.68
C ASP A 32 -16.38 -24.79 28.06
N ILE A 33 -16.45 -23.46 28.07
CA ILE A 33 -16.32 -22.62 29.26
C ILE A 33 -17.59 -21.78 29.41
N PRO A 34 -17.92 -21.28 30.61
CA PRO A 34 -19.10 -20.45 30.82
C PRO A 34 -18.89 -19.02 30.25
N TRP A 35 -19.01 -18.88 28.92
CA TRP A 35 -18.80 -17.63 28.19
C TRP A 35 -19.65 -16.46 28.70
N ASP A 36 -20.91 -16.72 29.09
CA ASP A 36 -21.86 -15.70 29.57
C ASP A 36 -21.40 -14.97 30.85
N GLY A 37 -20.53 -15.61 31.64
CA GLY A 37 -19.97 -15.04 32.87
C GLY A 37 -18.52 -14.55 32.73
N LEU A 38 -17.90 -14.74 31.55
CA LEU A 38 -16.49 -14.47 31.34
C LEU A 38 -16.26 -12.98 31.05
N ALA A 39 -15.36 -12.34 31.81
CA ALA A 39 -14.97 -10.97 31.53
C ALA A 39 -14.16 -10.88 30.22
N GLU A 40 -14.32 -9.79 29.45
CA GLU A 40 -13.70 -9.55 28.12
C GLU A 40 -12.16 -9.63 28.05
N ARG A 41 -11.47 -9.76 29.19
CA ARG A 41 -10.00 -9.85 29.26
C ARG A 41 -9.53 -11.04 30.09
N ASP A 42 -10.47 -11.83 30.58
CA ASP A 42 -10.19 -13.08 31.29
C ASP A 42 -9.94 -14.16 30.25
N ILE A 43 -8.67 -14.52 30.11
CA ILE A 43 -8.17 -15.37 29.02
C ILE A 43 -7.44 -16.61 29.53
N ASP A 44 -7.40 -16.82 30.85
CA ASP A 44 -6.50 -17.81 31.44
C ASP A 44 -6.88 -19.22 30.98
N GLN A 45 -8.17 -19.57 31.02
CA GLN A 45 -8.68 -20.84 30.49
C GLN A 45 -8.43 -21.02 28.99
N MET A 46 -8.53 -19.93 28.21
CA MET A 46 -8.26 -19.95 26.77
C MET A 46 -6.77 -20.23 26.48
N LEU A 47 -5.89 -19.60 27.25
CA LEU A 47 -4.45 -19.80 27.12
C LEU A 47 -4.04 -21.20 27.55
N ASP A 48 -4.58 -21.70 28.65
CA ASP A 48 -4.30 -23.06 29.13
C ASP A 48 -4.70 -24.08 28.06
N HIS A 49 -5.90 -23.96 27.48
CA HIS A 49 -6.33 -24.83 26.38
C HIS A 49 -5.36 -24.78 25.18
N ILE A 50 -4.97 -23.58 24.74
CA ILE A 50 -4.01 -23.42 23.62
C ILE A 50 -2.63 -23.99 23.97
N ASN A 51 -2.21 -23.91 25.24
CA ASN A 51 -0.93 -24.43 25.72
C ASN A 51 -0.92 -25.96 25.87
N ASP A 52 -2.08 -26.59 25.93
CA ASP A 52 -2.22 -28.05 25.96
C ASP A 52 -2.30 -28.68 24.56
N LEU A 53 -2.52 -27.86 23.52
CA LEU A 53 -2.50 -28.31 22.12
C LEU A 53 -1.11 -28.79 21.68
N LEU A 54 -1.10 -29.67 20.67
CA LEU A 54 0.13 -30.09 19.99
C LEU A 54 0.85 -28.87 19.38
N PRO A 55 2.19 -28.89 19.26
CA PRO A 55 2.95 -27.75 18.72
C PRO A 55 2.46 -27.28 17.35
N SER A 56 2.13 -28.20 16.44
CA SER A 56 1.62 -27.88 15.10
C SER A 56 0.24 -27.20 15.13
N GLU A 57 -0.65 -27.62 16.02
CA GLU A 57 -1.98 -27.03 16.21
C GLU A 57 -1.87 -25.63 16.81
N ARG A 58 -1.02 -25.46 17.83
CA ARG A 58 -0.72 -24.15 18.44
C ARG A 58 -0.16 -23.17 17.42
N ASN A 59 0.75 -23.63 16.56
CA ASN A 59 1.29 -22.82 15.47
C ASN A 59 0.16 -22.38 14.51
N GLY A 60 -0.79 -23.27 14.21
CA GLY A 60 -1.96 -22.94 13.40
C GLY A 60 -2.83 -21.83 14.03
N VAL A 61 -3.12 -21.95 15.32
CA VAL A 61 -3.85 -20.93 16.11
C VAL A 61 -3.11 -19.59 16.09
N GLU A 62 -1.79 -19.60 16.28
CA GLU A 62 -0.99 -18.37 16.24
C GLU A 62 -1.00 -17.74 14.85
N ILE A 63 -0.83 -18.53 13.78
CA ILE A 63 -0.88 -18.04 12.39
C ILE A 63 -2.22 -17.35 12.10
N GLU A 64 -3.33 -17.97 12.49
CA GLU A 64 -4.69 -17.42 12.30
C GLU A 64 -4.86 -16.09 13.04
N LEU A 65 -4.42 -16.01 14.31
CA LEU A 65 -4.47 -14.76 15.08
C LEU A 65 -3.56 -13.67 14.50
N GLN A 66 -2.39 -14.02 13.96
CA GLN A 66 -1.53 -13.05 13.27
C GLN A 66 -2.17 -12.56 11.94
N ALA A 67 -2.89 -13.43 11.23
CA ALA A 67 -3.65 -13.02 10.05
C ALA A 67 -4.75 -12.02 10.42
N ILE A 68 -5.59 -12.34 11.41
CA ILE A 68 -6.62 -11.42 11.95
C ILE A 68 -6.01 -10.10 12.38
N ARG A 69 -4.85 -10.15 13.05
CA ARG A 69 -4.10 -8.96 13.46
C ARG A 69 -3.72 -8.07 12.28
N ALA A 70 -3.26 -8.65 11.18
CA ALA A 70 -2.86 -7.89 10.00
C ALA A 70 -4.02 -7.04 9.46
N PHE A 71 -5.24 -7.57 9.53
CA PHE A 71 -6.47 -6.88 9.12
C PHE A 71 -7.06 -5.94 10.18
N ALA A 72 -6.62 -6.01 11.43
CA ALA A 72 -7.13 -5.18 12.54
C ALA A 72 -6.61 -3.73 12.50
N CYS A 73 -6.70 -3.09 11.33
CA CYS A 73 -6.28 -1.72 11.06
C CYS A 73 -7.16 -1.09 9.96
N GLU A 74 -6.99 0.21 9.72
CA GLU A 74 -7.80 0.93 8.72
C GLU A 74 -7.56 0.43 7.29
N SER A 75 -6.31 0.12 6.92
CA SER A 75 -5.99 -0.46 5.61
C SER A 75 -6.56 -1.87 5.47
N GLY A 76 -6.56 -2.67 6.54
CA GLY A 76 -7.20 -3.99 6.57
C GLY A 76 -8.70 -3.93 6.30
N MET A 77 -9.41 -2.99 6.92
CA MET A 77 -10.84 -2.79 6.64
C MET A 77 -11.10 -2.33 5.20
N SER A 78 -10.23 -1.46 4.66
CA SER A 78 -10.32 -1.02 3.26
C SER A 78 -10.09 -2.19 2.29
N ALA A 79 -9.11 -3.05 2.58
CA ALA A 79 -8.82 -4.24 1.79
C ALA A 79 -9.99 -5.24 1.78
N ILE A 80 -10.66 -5.42 2.92
CA ILE A 80 -11.88 -6.24 3.02
C ILE A 80 -13.00 -5.64 2.17
N GLU A 81 -13.19 -4.32 2.22
CA GLU A 81 -14.21 -3.65 1.43
C GLU A 81 -13.95 -3.78 -0.08
N ASP A 82 -12.71 -3.62 -0.51
CA ASP A 82 -12.32 -3.80 -1.91
C ASP A 82 -12.54 -5.24 -2.39
N ALA A 83 -12.13 -6.21 -1.58
CA ALA A 83 -12.33 -7.62 -1.88
C ALA A 83 -13.83 -7.95 -1.99
N ALA A 84 -14.65 -7.44 -1.06
CA ALA A 84 -16.09 -7.63 -1.11
C ALA A 84 -16.71 -7.03 -2.38
N LYS A 85 -16.32 -5.80 -2.74
CA LYS A 85 -16.75 -5.15 -3.99
C LYS A 85 -16.33 -5.95 -5.23
N SER A 86 -15.11 -6.49 -5.24
CA SER A 86 -14.59 -7.33 -6.32
C SER A 86 -15.37 -8.64 -6.47
N LEU A 87 -15.79 -9.24 -5.34
CA LEU A 87 -16.65 -10.42 -5.30
C LEU A 87 -18.14 -10.12 -5.51
N GLY A 88 -18.51 -8.84 -5.66
CA GLY A 88 -19.89 -8.40 -5.90
C GLY A 88 -20.74 -8.15 -4.65
N ASP A 89 -20.19 -8.28 -3.45
CA ASP A 89 -20.88 -7.95 -2.20
C ASP A 89 -20.57 -6.51 -1.74
N ARG A 90 -21.48 -5.59 -2.05
CA ARG A 90 -21.41 -4.19 -1.59
C ARG A 90 -22.00 -3.96 -0.20
N THR A 91 -22.59 -4.99 0.40
CA THR A 91 -23.31 -4.90 1.68
C THR A 91 -22.50 -5.40 2.85
N LEU A 92 -21.39 -6.12 2.62
CA LEU A 92 -20.56 -6.72 3.66
C LEU A 92 -20.28 -5.76 4.82
N MET A 93 -19.79 -4.56 4.51
CA MET A 93 -19.40 -3.57 5.53
C MET A 93 -20.57 -3.16 6.44
N SER A 94 -21.80 -3.23 5.94
CA SER A 94 -23.00 -2.93 6.73
C SER A 94 -23.41 -4.07 7.67
N ARG A 95 -23.02 -5.32 7.37
CA ARG A 95 -23.30 -6.52 8.18
C ARG A 95 -22.32 -6.68 9.34
N ILE A 96 -21.12 -6.11 9.22
CA ILE A 96 -20.13 -6.11 10.30
C ILE A 96 -20.67 -5.31 11.50
N PRO A 97 -20.76 -5.91 12.70
CA PRO A 97 -21.30 -5.22 13.87
C PRO A 97 -20.47 -3.99 14.27
N THR A 98 -21.17 -2.89 14.54
CA THR A 98 -20.54 -1.56 14.73
C THR A 98 -19.85 -1.39 16.08
N GLU A 99 -20.31 -2.12 17.08
CA GLU A 99 -19.80 -2.15 18.45
C GLU A 99 -18.46 -2.88 18.57
N LEU A 100 -18.13 -3.75 17.61
CA LEU A 100 -16.84 -4.43 17.58
C LEU A 100 -15.72 -3.45 17.28
N ASN A 101 -14.60 -3.61 18.00
CA ASN A 101 -13.35 -2.96 17.66
C ASN A 101 -12.71 -3.58 16.39
N LEU A 102 -11.62 -2.99 15.88
CA LEU A 102 -10.99 -3.44 14.63
C LEU A 102 -10.57 -4.92 14.65
N TYR A 103 -10.13 -5.44 15.80
CA TYR A 103 -9.76 -6.85 15.96
C TYR A 103 -10.99 -7.76 15.89
N GLY A 104 -12.05 -7.40 16.60
CA GLY A 104 -13.32 -8.11 16.56
C GLY A 104 -13.93 -8.11 15.16
N ARG A 105 -13.85 -6.99 14.43
CA ARG A 105 -14.34 -6.90 13.05
C ARG A 105 -13.55 -7.79 12.09
N ALA A 106 -12.22 -7.78 12.17
CA ALA A 106 -11.38 -8.65 11.36
C ALA A 106 -11.68 -10.13 11.62
N MET A 107 -11.83 -10.52 12.89
CA MET A 107 -12.24 -11.88 13.26
C MET A 107 -13.65 -12.21 12.78
N TRP A 108 -14.60 -11.28 12.91
CA TRP A 108 -15.97 -11.47 12.42
C TRP A 108 -15.99 -11.76 10.92
N VAL A 109 -15.22 -11.00 10.12
CA VAL A 109 -15.12 -11.24 8.67
C VAL A 109 -14.47 -12.59 8.40
N ARG A 110 -13.41 -12.95 9.13
CA ARG A 110 -12.78 -14.27 8.99
C ARG A 110 -13.73 -15.45 9.30
N LEU A 111 -14.64 -15.28 10.26
CA LEU A 111 -15.62 -16.30 10.65
C LEU A 111 -16.79 -16.42 9.68
N ASN A 112 -17.34 -15.28 9.26
CA ASN A 112 -18.60 -15.25 8.51
C ASN A 112 -18.38 -15.19 6.99
N GLU A 113 -17.22 -14.69 6.56
CA GLU A 113 -16.90 -14.37 5.16
C GLU A 113 -15.46 -14.79 4.81
N PRO A 114 -15.09 -16.07 4.99
CA PRO A 114 -13.71 -16.54 4.85
C PRO A 114 -13.14 -16.32 3.45
N ASP A 115 -13.95 -16.45 2.40
CA ASP A 115 -13.53 -16.22 1.01
C ASP A 115 -13.16 -14.76 0.77
N THR A 116 -13.96 -13.83 1.29
CA THR A 116 -13.66 -12.39 1.22
C THR A 116 -12.41 -12.05 2.04
N PHE A 117 -12.27 -12.62 3.23
CA PHE A 117 -11.07 -12.44 4.05
C PHE A 117 -9.82 -12.92 3.32
N SER A 118 -9.86 -14.11 2.70
CA SER A 118 -8.76 -14.66 1.91
C SER A 118 -8.42 -13.73 0.73
N ALA A 119 -9.42 -13.35 -0.07
CA ALA A 119 -9.26 -12.46 -1.22
C ALA A 119 -8.72 -11.07 -0.85
N SER A 120 -8.99 -10.59 0.37
CA SER A 120 -8.50 -9.30 0.86
C SER A 120 -7.00 -9.26 1.16
N SER A 121 -6.33 -10.41 1.23
CA SER A 121 -4.88 -10.48 1.53
C SER A 121 -4.04 -9.75 0.50
N MET A 122 -4.33 -9.95 -0.80
CA MET A 122 -3.61 -9.28 -1.88
C MET A 122 -3.81 -7.76 -1.84
N PHE A 123 -5.03 -7.29 -1.54
CA PHE A 123 -5.32 -5.86 -1.37
C PHE A 123 -4.53 -5.24 -0.21
N LEU A 124 -4.54 -5.90 0.96
CA LEU A 124 -3.81 -5.43 2.14
C LEU A 124 -2.30 -5.41 1.88
N GLU A 125 -1.79 -6.42 1.19
CA GLU A 125 -0.40 -6.51 0.80
C GLU A 125 0.03 -5.35 -0.12
N LEU A 126 -0.78 -5.03 -1.14
CA LEU A 126 -0.52 -3.91 -2.04
C LEU A 126 -0.56 -2.55 -1.33
N ASP A 127 -1.51 -2.34 -0.42
CA ASP A 127 -1.63 -1.11 0.36
C ASP A 127 -0.43 -0.90 1.31
N GLY A 128 0.25 -1.99 1.70
CA GLY A 128 1.46 -1.95 2.51
C GLY A 128 2.74 -1.57 1.75
N LEU A 129 2.69 -1.54 0.42
CA LEU A 129 3.86 -1.22 -0.40
C LEU A 129 4.21 0.26 -0.37
N ALA A 130 5.47 0.55 -0.67
CA ALA A 130 6.00 1.91 -0.69
C ALA A 130 6.89 2.17 -1.89
N TYR A 131 7.09 3.46 -2.19
CA TYR A 131 8.04 3.97 -3.17
C TYR A 131 7.85 3.41 -4.58
N PHE A 132 6.70 3.70 -5.17
CA PHE A 132 6.43 3.34 -6.55
C PHE A 132 7.23 4.24 -7.51
N ARG A 133 7.85 3.59 -8.49
CA ARG A 133 8.53 4.23 -9.60
C ARG A 133 7.55 4.34 -10.77
N LYS A 134 7.23 5.58 -11.17
CA LYS A 134 6.29 5.87 -12.25
C LYS A 134 6.97 6.00 -13.62
N ARG A 135 6.25 5.57 -14.65
CA ARG A 135 6.47 5.76 -16.09
C ARG A 135 5.14 6.16 -16.74
N ASN A 136 5.17 7.10 -17.68
CA ASN A 136 4.00 7.60 -18.41
C ASN A 136 4.12 7.37 -19.93
N ASP A 137 5.10 6.58 -20.36
CA ASP A 137 5.43 6.31 -21.76
C ASP A 137 4.90 4.94 -22.24
N LEU A 138 3.89 4.41 -21.57
CA LEU A 138 3.18 3.20 -21.99
C LEU A 138 1.90 3.59 -22.72
N PRO A 139 1.40 2.76 -23.66
CA PRO A 139 0.16 3.05 -24.35
C PRO A 139 -1.02 3.02 -23.37
N ALA A 140 -2.03 3.85 -23.57
CA ALA A 140 -3.35 3.62 -22.99
C ALA A 140 -4.02 2.44 -23.71
N VAL A 141 -4.64 1.53 -22.96
CA VAL A 141 -5.21 0.29 -23.52
C VAL A 141 -6.62 0.07 -22.98
N GLU A 142 -7.62 0.20 -23.86
CA GLU A 142 -9.01 -0.14 -23.54
C GLU A 142 -9.29 -1.65 -23.58
N LYS A 143 -8.43 -2.43 -24.24
CA LYS A 143 -8.63 -3.87 -24.44
C LYS A 143 -8.26 -4.68 -23.20
N GLN A 144 -8.92 -5.83 -23.05
CA GLN A 144 -8.50 -6.86 -22.10
C GLN A 144 -7.09 -7.35 -22.43
N PHE A 145 -6.29 -7.62 -21.40
CA PHE A 145 -4.97 -8.23 -21.56
C PHE A 145 -5.08 -9.63 -22.15
N ALA A 146 -4.00 -10.10 -22.77
CA ALA A 146 -3.94 -11.48 -23.25
C ALA A 146 -4.20 -12.45 -22.10
N SER A 147 -4.96 -13.53 -22.36
CA SER A 147 -5.34 -14.50 -21.33
C SER A 147 -4.14 -15.21 -20.69
N ASN A 148 -3.00 -15.26 -21.40
CA ASN A 148 -1.74 -15.83 -20.92
C ASN A 148 -0.74 -14.79 -20.39
N ALA A 149 -1.16 -13.55 -20.15
CA ALA A 149 -0.27 -12.47 -19.75
C ALA A 149 0.43 -12.76 -18.41
N LYS A 150 -0.27 -13.38 -17.46
CA LYS A 150 0.28 -13.71 -16.14
C LYS A 150 1.35 -14.80 -16.23
N GLU A 151 1.11 -15.83 -17.03
CA GLU A 151 2.05 -16.93 -17.25
C GLU A 151 3.31 -16.42 -17.97
N ARG A 152 3.14 -15.61 -19.03
CA ARG A 152 4.26 -14.98 -19.73
C ARG A 152 5.07 -14.06 -18.84
N LEU A 153 4.40 -13.29 -17.98
CA LEU A 153 5.04 -12.39 -17.01
C LEU A 153 5.82 -13.19 -15.95
N SER A 154 5.21 -14.25 -15.40
CA SER A 154 5.82 -15.16 -14.43
C SER A 154 7.12 -15.79 -14.99
N GLU A 155 7.05 -16.37 -16.18
CA GLU A 155 8.17 -17.06 -16.82
C GLU A 155 9.32 -16.08 -17.13
N ALA A 156 9.00 -14.91 -17.69
CA ALA A 156 10.02 -13.92 -18.02
C ALA A 156 10.73 -13.38 -16.77
N ILE A 157 9.99 -13.08 -15.70
CA ILE A 157 10.56 -12.63 -14.42
C ILE A 157 11.38 -13.73 -13.76
N SER A 158 10.89 -14.97 -13.79
CA SER A 158 11.64 -16.15 -13.33
C SER A 158 12.98 -16.26 -14.04
N ASN A 159 12.99 -16.17 -15.37
CA ASN A 159 14.22 -16.27 -16.17
C ASN A 159 15.20 -15.12 -15.89
N LEU A 160 14.72 -13.88 -15.73
CA LEU A 160 15.55 -12.74 -15.35
C LEU A 160 16.27 -12.97 -14.01
N LEU A 161 15.59 -13.57 -13.04
CA LEU A 161 16.10 -13.72 -11.68
C LEU A 161 16.95 -14.99 -11.46
N LYS A 162 16.79 -16.00 -12.33
CA LYS A 162 17.53 -17.28 -12.25
C LYS A 162 19.04 -17.11 -12.32
N GLU A 163 19.55 -16.14 -13.09
CA GLU A 163 20.98 -15.85 -13.18
C GLU A 163 21.59 -15.49 -11.82
N GLN A 164 20.76 -15.01 -10.89
CA GLN A 164 21.16 -14.64 -9.53
C GLN A 164 20.82 -15.73 -8.50
N GLY A 165 20.37 -16.91 -8.92
CA GLY A 165 19.95 -18.00 -8.03
C GLY A 165 18.56 -17.82 -7.42
N ARG A 166 17.71 -16.97 -8.01
CA ARG A 166 16.38 -16.60 -7.54
C ARG A 166 15.32 -16.97 -8.58
N GLY A 167 14.03 -16.81 -8.25
CA GLY A 167 12.94 -17.01 -9.21
C GLY A 167 12.81 -18.44 -9.75
N GLN A 168 13.15 -19.46 -8.95
CA GLN A 168 12.92 -20.87 -9.30
C GLN A 168 11.43 -21.11 -9.61
N TYR A 169 10.57 -20.69 -8.69
CA TYR A 169 9.14 -20.51 -8.89
C TYR A 169 8.78 -19.02 -8.86
N CYS A 170 7.69 -18.68 -9.54
CA CYS A 170 7.17 -17.32 -9.61
C CYS A 170 5.64 -17.36 -9.77
N THR A 171 4.93 -16.80 -8.79
CA THR A 171 3.46 -16.68 -8.86
C THR A 171 3.08 -15.26 -9.25
N VAL A 172 2.07 -15.11 -10.11
CA VAL A 172 1.52 -13.81 -10.51
C VAL A 172 0.04 -13.79 -10.22
N GLU A 173 -0.37 -12.86 -9.36
CA GLU A 173 -1.76 -12.57 -9.04
C GLU A 173 -2.14 -11.21 -9.63
N SER A 174 -3.44 -11.00 -9.90
CA SER A 174 -3.92 -9.75 -10.50
C SER A 174 -5.26 -9.33 -9.93
N LEU A 175 -5.44 -8.02 -9.71
CA LEU A 175 -6.71 -7.43 -9.32
C LEU A 175 -6.88 -6.04 -9.95
N THR A 176 -8.11 -5.55 -9.95
CA THR A 176 -8.48 -4.27 -10.58
C THR A 176 -9.06 -3.32 -9.54
N ARG A 177 -8.61 -2.06 -9.55
CA ARG A 177 -9.23 -0.94 -8.81
C ARG A 177 -9.45 0.22 -9.77
N GLY A 178 -10.70 0.49 -10.13
CA GLY A 178 -11.02 1.54 -11.11
C GLY A 178 -10.38 1.25 -12.47
N SER A 179 -9.58 2.20 -12.98
CA SER A 179 -8.81 2.04 -14.23
C SER A 179 -7.46 1.34 -14.04
N VAL A 180 -7.05 1.07 -12.79
CA VAL A 180 -5.73 0.56 -12.45
C VAL A 180 -5.77 -0.95 -12.29
N GLU A 181 -4.89 -1.63 -13.02
CA GLU A 181 -4.66 -3.06 -12.96
C GLU A 181 -3.39 -3.35 -12.21
N TYR A 182 -3.53 -4.09 -11.11
CA TYR A 182 -2.42 -4.48 -10.26
C TYR A 182 -1.98 -5.90 -10.60
N PHE A 183 -0.67 -6.10 -10.70
CA PHE A 183 -0.04 -7.41 -10.79
C PHE A 183 0.92 -7.57 -9.61
N ALA A 184 0.59 -8.46 -8.68
CA ALA A 184 1.49 -8.85 -7.59
C ALA A 184 2.27 -10.09 -8.03
N VAL A 185 3.59 -10.00 -8.00
CA VAL A 185 4.49 -11.02 -8.50
C VAL A 185 5.42 -11.48 -7.38
N HIS A 186 5.43 -12.79 -7.15
CA HIS A 186 6.07 -13.44 -6.01
C HIS A 186 7.12 -14.46 -6.50
N PRO A 187 8.27 -14.00 -7.04
CA PRO A 187 9.36 -14.90 -7.37
C PRO A 187 10.06 -15.38 -6.09
N ASP A 188 10.56 -16.61 -6.11
CA ASP A 188 11.44 -17.11 -5.05
C ASP A 188 12.65 -16.20 -4.83
N ASP A 189 12.99 -15.99 -3.57
CA ASP A 189 14.21 -15.31 -3.13
C ASP A 189 15.28 -16.34 -2.73
N PHE A 190 16.42 -15.85 -2.24
CA PHE A 190 17.47 -16.69 -1.69
C PHE A 190 16.96 -17.56 -0.53
N VAL A 191 17.38 -18.83 -0.52
CA VAL A 191 17.14 -19.73 0.61
C VAL A 191 17.76 -19.14 1.87
N ARG A 192 17.00 -19.17 2.97
CA ARG A 192 17.45 -18.79 4.30
C ARG A 192 17.31 -19.99 5.23
N CYS A 193 18.21 -20.06 6.20
CA CYS A 193 18.17 -21.09 7.23
C CYS A 193 17.77 -20.43 8.54
N GLU A 194 16.67 -20.87 9.11
CA GLU A 194 16.22 -20.44 10.44
C GLU A 194 16.47 -21.58 11.44
N GLN A 195 16.90 -21.23 12.65
CA GLN A 195 16.99 -22.19 13.74
C GLN A 195 15.60 -22.37 14.36
N THR A 196 15.10 -23.60 14.36
CA THR A 196 13.76 -23.96 14.85
C THR A 196 13.86 -25.12 15.83
N HIS A 197 12.84 -25.32 16.66
CA HIS A 197 12.67 -26.60 17.36
C HIS A 197 11.71 -27.46 16.56
N ASP A 198 12.00 -28.75 16.44
CA ASP A 198 11.02 -29.70 15.91
C ASP A 198 9.92 -30.02 16.94
N ASP A 199 8.98 -30.88 16.59
CA ASP A 199 7.87 -31.27 17.47
C ASP A 199 8.34 -31.97 18.76
N ASN A 200 9.60 -32.44 18.83
CA ASN A 200 10.20 -33.05 20.02
C ASN A 200 11.01 -32.03 20.85
N GLY A 201 11.03 -30.75 20.47
CA GLY A 201 11.81 -29.72 21.14
C GLY A 201 13.31 -29.78 20.82
N VAL A 202 13.72 -30.49 19.77
CA VAL A 202 15.12 -30.60 19.36
C VAL A 202 15.46 -29.47 18.41
N LEU A 203 16.56 -28.77 18.69
CA LEU A 203 17.06 -27.72 17.81
C LEU A 203 17.42 -28.30 16.44
N SER A 204 16.78 -27.77 15.41
CA SER A 204 16.93 -28.16 14.01
C SER A 204 17.08 -26.90 13.15
N THR A 205 17.51 -27.10 11.90
CA THR A 205 17.60 -26.01 10.92
C THR A 205 16.51 -26.20 9.88
N LEU A 206 15.62 -25.22 9.76
CA LEU A 206 14.61 -25.17 8.73
C LEU A 206 15.10 -24.33 7.55
N ALA A 207 15.20 -24.96 6.38
CA ALA A 207 15.46 -24.25 5.13
C ALA A 207 14.15 -23.64 4.61
N ILE A 208 14.09 -22.32 4.57
CA ILE A 208 12.94 -21.55 4.07
C ILE A 208 13.33 -20.90 2.75
N ARG A 209 12.46 -21.03 1.75
CA ARG A 209 12.57 -20.27 0.49
C ARG A 209 11.50 -19.19 0.50
N PRO A 210 11.80 -17.97 0.98
CA PRO A 210 10.84 -16.88 0.96
C PRO A 210 10.63 -16.38 -0.46
N THR A 211 9.53 -15.66 -0.70
CA THR A 211 9.30 -14.93 -1.94
C THR A 211 9.74 -13.48 -1.80
N LEU A 212 10.25 -12.88 -2.88
CA LEU A 212 10.35 -11.43 -3.02
C LEU A 212 9.01 -10.89 -3.53
N GLN A 213 8.67 -9.66 -3.17
CA GLN A 213 7.46 -8.99 -3.61
C GLN A 213 7.80 -7.94 -4.68
N ILE A 214 7.16 -8.06 -5.85
CA ILE A 214 7.18 -7.09 -6.94
C ILE A 214 5.72 -6.73 -7.23
N ALA A 215 5.40 -5.45 -7.33
CA ALA A 215 4.07 -5.02 -7.74
C ALA A 215 4.15 -4.07 -8.93
N PHE A 216 3.29 -4.29 -9.90
CA PHE A 216 3.00 -3.37 -10.99
C PHE A 216 1.58 -2.83 -10.82
N ALA A 217 1.40 -1.54 -11.00
CA ALA A 217 0.12 -0.86 -11.04
C ALA A 217 0.04 -0.10 -12.36
N TYR A 218 -0.79 -0.57 -13.28
CA TYR A 218 -0.90 -0.01 -14.62
C TYR A 218 -2.27 0.64 -14.80
N ASP A 219 -2.26 1.97 -14.99
CA ASP A 219 -3.47 2.73 -15.29
C ASP A 219 -3.74 2.64 -16.79
N ARG A 220 -4.80 1.90 -17.14
CA ARG A 220 -5.20 1.66 -18.53
C ARG A 220 -5.58 2.93 -19.28
N GLN A 221 -6.13 3.92 -18.59
CA GLN A 221 -6.59 5.15 -19.21
C GLN A 221 -5.43 6.13 -19.40
N ALA A 222 -4.59 6.28 -18.38
CA ALA A 222 -3.47 7.23 -18.43
C ALA A 222 -2.25 6.69 -19.19
N GLY A 223 -2.18 5.38 -19.48
CA GLY A 223 -0.97 4.78 -20.07
C GLY A 223 0.23 4.87 -19.12
N SER A 224 -0.01 4.86 -17.82
CA SER A 224 1.05 4.97 -16.82
C SER A 224 1.29 3.67 -16.08
N LEU A 225 2.57 3.31 -15.90
CA LEU A 225 3.01 2.17 -15.10
C LEU A 225 3.72 2.66 -13.84
N GLU A 226 3.26 2.19 -12.71
CA GLU A 226 3.92 2.33 -11.42
C GLU A 226 4.43 0.97 -10.95
N MET A 227 5.69 0.90 -10.51
CA MET A 227 6.27 -0.35 -10.00
C MET A 227 6.90 -0.16 -8.62
N SER A 228 6.61 -1.08 -7.71
CA SER A 228 7.32 -1.22 -6.44
C SER A 228 8.11 -2.53 -6.41
N ALA A 229 9.40 -2.43 -6.12
CA ALA A 229 10.28 -3.58 -5.95
C ALA A 229 11.52 -3.19 -5.13
N ALA A 230 11.97 -4.06 -4.24
CA ALA A 230 13.23 -3.89 -3.51
C ALA A 230 14.42 -4.45 -4.30
N LEU A 231 14.61 -3.97 -5.54
CA LEU A 231 15.63 -4.46 -6.48
C LEU A 231 16.53 -3.34 -7.01
N PRO A 232 17.74 -3.66 -7.52
CA PRO A 232 18.61 -2.70 -8.19
C PRO A 232 17.93 -2.00 -9.37
N LYS A 233 18.40 -0.78 -9.70
CA LYS A 233 17.83 0.04 -10.78
C LYS A 233 17.80 -0.68 -12.13
N SER A 234 18.88 -1.37 -12.51
CA SER A 234 18.97 -2.10 -13.78
C SER A 234 17.92 -3.21 -13.89
N THR A 235 17.75 -4.00 -12.82
CA THR A 235 16.72 -5.05 -12.75
C THR A 235 15.32 -4.45 -12.82
N LYS A 236 15.08 -3.32 -12.16
CA LYS A 236 13.80 -2.60 -12.26
C LYS A 236 13.46 -2.17 -13.69
N GLU A 237 14.43 -1.65 -14.43
CA GLU A 237 14.23 -1.25 -15.83
C GLU A 237 13.94 -2.45 -16.73
N GLU A 238 14.59 -3.59 -16.48
CA GLU A 238 14.30 -4.83 -17.20
C GLU A 238 12.89 -5.37 -16.87
N LEU A 239 12.49 -5.32 -15.60
CA LEU A 239 11.14 -5.71 -15.17
C LEU A 239 10.04 -4.87 -15.84
N GLU A 240 10.25 -3.57 -16.00
CA GLU A 240 9.32 -2.69 -16.73
C GLU A 240 9.22 -3.08 -18.22
N ARG A 241 10.34 -3.40 -18.86
CA ARG A 241 10.37 -3.89 -20.25
C ARG A 241 9.63 -5.21 -20.39
N ILE A 242 9.90 -6.16 -19.48
CA ILE A 242 9.22 -7.44 -19.43
C ILE A 242 7.71 -7.25 -19.26
N PHE A 243 7.29 -6.35 -18.35
CA PHE A 243 5.88 -6.05 -18.17
C PHE A 243 5.24 -5.55 -19.47
N ALA A 244 5.83 -4.53 -20.11
CA ALA A 244 5.31 -3.98 -21.35
C ALA A 244 5.21 -5.04 -22.46
N ALA A 245 6.23 -5.89 -22.62
CA ALA A 245 6.24 -6.92 -23.66
C ALA A 245 5.27 -8.09 -23.37
N CYS A 246 5.21 -8.55 -22.11
CA CYS A 246 4.39 -9.71 -21.74
C CYS A 246 2.91 -9.35 -21.57
N VAL A 247 2.60 -8.20 -20.97
CA VAL A 247 1.24 -7.78 -20.64
C VAL A 247 0.60 -6.95 -21.75
N LEU A 248 1.36 -6.00 -22.32
CA LEU A 248 0.84 -5.05 -23.32
C LEU A 248 1.23 -5.42 -24.76
N GLY A 249 2.19 -6.33 -24.95
CA GLY A 249 2.76 -6.60 -26.28
C GLY A 249 3.52 -5.39 -26.84
N TRP A 250 4.04 -4.53 -25.96
CA TRP A 250 4.65 -3.26 -26.29
C TRP A 250 6.16 -3.30 -26.09
N ASP A 251 6.92 -2.74 -27.03
CA ASP A 251 8.36 -2.57 -26.90
C ASP A 251 8.65 -1.26 -26.15
N LEU A 252 9.12 -1.40 -24.92
CA LEU A 252 9.40 -0.26 -24.05
C LEU A 252 10.84 0.19 -24.24
N GLY A 253 11.01 1.43 -24.71
CA GLY A 253 12.31 2.04 -24.91
C GLY A 253 13.15 2.12 -23.62
N PRO A 254 14.43 2.55 -23.75
CA PRO A 254 15.28 2.78 -22.59
C PRO A 254 14.57 3.70 -21.61
N PHE A 255 14.88 3.55 -20.33
CA PHE A 255 14.30 4.39 -19.32
C PHE A 255 14.81 5.83 -19.49
N ASP A 256 14.07 6.63 -20.25
CA ASP A 256 14.35 8.03 -20.59
C ASP A 256 13.08 8.87 -20.47
N PRO A 257 12.53 9.05 -19.26
CA PRO A 257 11.19 9.59 -19.12
C PRO A 257 11.21 11.11 -19.04
N ASP A 258 10.26 11.71 -19.73
CA ASP A 258 9.77 13.06 -19.46
C ASP A 258 9.42 13.24 -17.96
N GLN A 259 9.44 14.47 -17.48
CA GLN A 259 9.18 14.80 -16.08
C GLN A 259 7.74 14.45 -15.67
N ALA A 260 7.55 13.35 -14.92
CA ALA A 260 6.23 12.92 -14.45
C ALA A 260 5.61 13.83 -13.36
N TYR A 261 6.45 14.53 -12.58
CA TYR A 261 6.02 15.49 -11.57
C TYR A 261 6.68 16.86 -11.75
N HIS A 262 5.86 17.90 -11.94
CA HIS A 262 6.31 19.29 -12.01
C HIS A 262 6.11 19.99 -10.67
N LEU A 263 7.20 20.35 -9.97
CA LEU A 263 7.12 20.88 -8.60
C LEU A 263 7.55 22.34 -8.46
N ASP A 264 8.19 22.92 -9.47
CA ASP A 264 8.83 24.25 -9.33
C ASP A 264 7.85 25.40 -9.15
N HIS A 265 6.64 25.28 -9.71
CA HIS A 265 5.58 26.28 -9.55
C HIS A 265 5.12 26.41 -8.09
N LEU A 266 5.30 25.36 -7.27
CA LEU A 266 4.95 25.36 -5.84
C LEU A 266 5.80 26.32 -5.00
N LYS A 267 6.84 26.93 -5.57
CA LYS A 267 7.59 28.01 -4.91
C LYS A 267 6.84 29.33 -4.89
N ASP A 268 5.93 29.54 -5.85
CA ASP A 268 5.17 30.78 -5.97
C ASP A 268 4.23 30.94 -4.77
N SER A 269 4.39 32.03 -4.02
CA SER A 269 3.57 32.34 -2.85
C SER A 269 2.11 32.64 -3.19
N ASN A 270 1.79 32.88 -4.46
CA ASN A 270 0.41 33.07 -4.93
C ASN A 270 -0.26 31.75 -5.33
N PHE A 271 0.49 30.65 -5.38
CA PHE A 271 -0.07 29.34 -5.67
C PHE A 271 -0.76 28.77 -4.43
N ASP A 272 -2.00 28.32 -4.58
CA ASP A 272 -2.79 27.73 -3.50
C ASP A 272 -3.18 26.28 -3.82
N LEU A 273 -3.14 25.42 -2.80
CA LEU A 273 -3.59 24.02 -2.88
C LEU A 273 -5.11 23.96 -2.67
N ALA A 274 -5.84 24.67 -3.52
CA ALA A 274 -7.29 24.76 -3.45
C ALA A 274 -7.94 23.37 -3.63
N THR A 275 -8.95 23.09 -2.80
CA THR A 275 -9.72 21.84 -2.78
C THR A 275 -11.20 22.14 -2.96
N ASP A 276 -11.96 21.18 -3.49
CA ASP A 276 -13.41 21.27 -3.59
C ASP A 276 -14.03 21.09 -2.20
N PRO A 277 -14.85 22.06 -1.71
CA PRO A 277 -15.55 21.94 -0.44
C PRO A 277 -16.38 20.65 -0.30
N SER A 278 -16.90 20.08 -1.39
CA SER A 278 -17.69 18.83 -1.32
C SER A 278 -16.85 17.62 -0.91
N ASP A 279 -15.55 17.63 -1.22
CA ASP A 279 -14.64 16.52 -0.91
C ASP A 279 -14.21 16.52 0.55
N ASN A 280 -14.46 17.62 1.29
CA ASN A 280 -14.14 17.79 2.71
C ASN A 280 -12.67 17.50 3.08
N VAL A 281 -11.75 17.72 2.15
CA VAL A 281 -10.30 17.53 2.36
C VAL A 281 -9.60 18.88 2.40
N ARG A 282 -8.55 19.01 3.21
CA ARG A 282 -7.66 20.17 3.21
C ARG A 282 -6.24 19.74 2.92
N ALA A 283 -5.50 20.52 2.13
CA ALA A 283 -4.13 20.22 1.77
C ALA A 283 -3.19 21.37 2.17
N ARG A 284 -1.98 21.03 2.62
CA ARG A 284 -0.89 22.00 2.85
C ARG A 284 0.48 21.38 2.62
N ILE A 285 1.45 22.20 2.26
CA ILE A 285 2.85 21.78 2.15
C ILE A 285 3.50 21.84 3.54
N GLU A 286 4.04 20.72 4.03
CA GLU A 286 4.75 20.65 5.32
C GLU A 286 6.28 20.72 5.18
N GLU A 287 6.81 20.29 4.03
CA GLU A 287 8.26 20.23 3.76
C GLU A 287 8.53 20.45 2.27
N MET A 288 9.59 21.19 1.94
CA MET A 288 10.11 21.34 0.59
C MET A 288 11.64 21.19 0.59
N LYS A 289 12.14 20.30 -0.27
CA LYS A 289 13.59 20.15 -0.53
C LYS A 289 13.94 20.84 -1.82
N LEU A 290 14.75 21.87 -1.69
CA LEU A 290 15.26 22.72 -2.75
C LEU A 290 16.71 22.32 -3.10
N PHE A 291 17.12 22.55 -4.34
CA PHE A 291 18.49 22.36 -4.79
C PHE A 291 18.96 23.59 -5.55
N ASN A 292 19.98 24.27 -5.02
CA ASN A 292 20.58 25.43 -5.66
C ASN A 292 21.51 24.95 -6.79
N ARG A 293 21.22 25.33 -8.04
CA ARG A 293 22.05 24.92 -9.19
C ARG A 293 23.40 25.61 -9.24
N THR A 294 23.49 26.81 -8.71
CA THR A 294 24.69 27.65 -8.77
C THR A 294 25.72 27.17 -7.77
N THR A 295 25.29 26.79 -6.56
CA THR A 295 26.18 26.31 -5.50
C THR A 295 26.23 24.79 -5.38
N SER A 296 25.36 24.06 -6.08
CA SER A 296 25.17 22.62 -5.96
C SER A 296 24.85 22.15 -4.53
N ARG A 297 24.22 23.00 -3.73
CA ARG A 297 23.85 22.70 -2.34
C ARG A 297 22.36 22.43 -2.18
N PRO A 298 21.97 21.42 -1.39
CA PRO A 298 20.57 21.22 -1.02
C PRO A 298 20.16 22.19 0.10
N LEU A 299 18.89 22.55 0.11
CA LEU A 299 18.23 23.28 1.20
C LEU A 299 16.93 22.54 1.53
N THR A 300 16.70 22.22 2.80
CA THR A 300 15.45 21.61 3.27
C THR A 300 14.70 22.61 4.10
N VAL A 301 13.48 22.95 3.69
CA VAL A 301 12.59 23.87 4.39
C VAL A 301 11.43 23.07 4.97
N VAL A 302 11.09 23.32 6.23
CA VAL A 302 10.03 22.60 6.97
C VAL A 302 9.19 23.61 7.73
N VAL A 303 7.87 23.45 7.69
CA VAL A 303 6.93 24.28 8.46
C VAL A 303 6.98 23.92 9.94
N ARG A 304 6.93 24.92 10.82
CA ARG A 304 6.90 24.73 12.28
C ARG A 304 5.57 24.12 12.70
N LYS A 305 5.59 22.87 13.17
CA LYS A 305 4.38 22.12 13.59
C LYS A 305 3.54 22.77 14.69
N ASN A 306 4.14 23.65 15.50
CA ASN A 306 3.49 24.29 16.64
C ASN A 306 2.99 25.71 16.34
N ASP A 307 3.16 26.19 15.11
CA ASP A 307 2.72 27.51 14.68
C ASP A 307 1.64 27.36 13.59
N PRO A 308 0.36 27.58 13.91
CA PRO A 308 -0.74 27.41 12.96
C PRO A 308 -0.74 28.44 11.83
N GLU A 309 -0.03 29.56 11.99
CA GLU A 309 0.09 30.62 10.98
C GLU A 309 1.33 30.45 10.09
N ASP A 310 2.18 29.46 10.39
CA ASP A 310 3.35 29.16 9.58
C ASP A 310 2.96 28.43 8.30
N ASN A 311 3.66 28.73 7.21
CA ASN A 311 3.44 28.12 5.91
C ASN A 311 4.76 27.99 5.15
N ILE A 312 4.77 27.13 4.12
CA ILE A 312 6.02 26.81 3.43
C ILE A 312 6.67 28.03 2.78
N HIS A 313 5.88 28.99 2.26
CA HIS A 313 6.42 30.16 1.55
C HIS A 313 7.11 31.12 2.50
N ARG A 314 6.52 31.35 3.69
CA ARG A 314 7.16 32.11 4.77
C ARG A 314 8.46 31.45 5.22
N ALA A 315 8.44 30.12 5.43
CA ALA A 315 9.63 29.37 5.81
C ALA A 315 10.73 29.43 4.73
N ILE A 316 10.36 29.39 3.44
CA ILE A 316 11.29 29.56 2.31
C ILE A 316 11.93 30.95 2.36
N GLU A 317 11.14 32.01 2.55
CA GLU A 317 11.65 33.38 2.61
C GLU A 317 12.64 33.56 3.76
N GLU A 318 12.34 33.02 4.95
CA GLU A 318 13.22 33.06 6.12
C GLU A 318 14.57 32.37 5.83
N GLU A 319 14.55 31.16 5.26
CA GLU A 319 15.75 30.35 4.99
C GLU A 319 16.60 30.90 3.83
N VAL A 320 15.98 31.28 2.71
CA VAL A 320 16.69 31.80 1.53
C VAL A 320 17.31 33.17 1.82
N ARG A 321 16.60 34.05 2.54
CA ARG A 321 17.15 35.34 2.97
C ARG A 321 18.35 35.17 3.90
N THR A 322 18.32 34.18 4.78
CA THR A 322 19.45 33.85 5.66
C THR A 322 20.71 33.48 4.88
N GLN A 323 20.55 32.84 3.72
CA GLN A 323 21.66 32.46 2.84
C GLN A 323 22.12 33.57 1.89
N SER A 324 21.45 34.73 1.88
CA SER A 324 21.68 35.82 0.91
C SER A 324 21.62 35.36 -0.56
N ASP A 325 20.87 34.29 -0.82
CA ASP A 325 20.67 33.72 -2.15
C ASP A 325 19.33 34.18 -2.73
N SER A 326 19.12 33.96 -4.03
CA SER A 326 17.85 34.21 -4.68
C SER A 326 17.10 32.91 -4.99
N LEU A 327 15.79 32.89 -4.73
CA LEU A 327 14.92 31.72 -4.89
C LEU A 327 14.90 31.18 -6.34
N TRP A 328 15.21 32.02 -7.34
CA TRP A 328 15.27 31.61 -8.75
C TRP A 328 16.35 30.56 -9.01
N HIS A 329 17.44 30.53 -8.23
CA HIS A 329 18.52 29.57 -8.38
C HIS A 329 18.16 28.16 -7.91
N TYR A 330 17.07 28.02 -7.17
CA TYR A 330 16.65 26.77 -6.56
C TYR A 330 15.61 26.07 -7.44
N HIS A 331 15.76 24.76 -7.61
CA HIS A 331 14.68 23.89 -8.10
C HIS A 331 14.14 23.01 -6.98
N VAL A 332 12.86 22.69 -7.06
CA VAL A 332 12.19 21.81 -6.11
C VAL A 332 12.50 20.36 -6.45
N ARG A 333 13.21 19.68 -5.55
CA ARG A 333 13.54 18.24 -5.67
C ARG A 333 12.48 17.36 -5.03
N SER A 334 11.86 17.82 -3.96
CA SER A 334 10.81 17.07 -3.28
C SER A 334 9.89 18.00 -2.50
N VAL A 335 8.63 17.59 -2.38
CA VAL A 335 7.62 18.23 -1.54
C VAL A 335 6.92 17.18 -0.70
N ALA A 336 6.57 17.51 0.54
CA ALA A 336 5.64 16.72 1.36
C ALA A 336 4.34 17.51 1.54
N ILE A 337 3.26 16.99 0.97
CA ILE A 337 1.92 17.57 1.05
C ILE A 337 1.11 16.74 2.03
N ARG A 338 0.58 17.38 3.05
CA ARG A 338 -0.35 16.76 4.00
C ARG A 338 -1.78 17.04 3.58
N PHE A 339 -2.55 15.98 3.50
CA PHE A 339 -4.00 16.00 3.35
C PHE A 339 -4.66 15.65 4.68
N ASP A 340 -5.54 16.49 5.19
CA ASP A 340 -6.37 16.22 6.36
C ASP A 340 -7.76 15.73 5.93
N PHE A 341 -8.21 14.62 6.51
CA PHE A 341 -9.47 13.94 6.20
C PHE A 341 -10.38 13.89 7.43
N PRO A 342 -11.71 14.03 7.25
CA PRO A 342 -12.68 13.88 8.33
C PRO A 342 -12.80 12.42 8.78
N ALA A 343 -13.45 12.23 9.93
CA ALA A 343 -13.79 10.89 10.40
C ALA A 343 -14.89 10.26 9.54
N THR A 344 -14.79 8.96 9.28
CA THR A 344 -15.84 8.14 8.65
C THR A 344 -16.29 7.04 9.61
N ARG A 345 -17.24 6.20 9.18
CA ARG A 345 -17.75 5.07 10.00
C ARG A 345 -16.66 4.07 10.43
N TYR A 346 -15.62 3.91 9.61
CA TYR A 346 -14.53 2.94 9.81
C TYR A 346 -13.18 3.60 10.09
N ARG A 347 -13.08 4.92 9.91
CA ARG A 347 -11.81 5.66 9.95
C ARG A 347 -11.92 6.84 10.90
N ARG A 348 -10.93 7.02 11.77
CA ARG A 348 -10.86 8.24 12.57
C ARG A 348 -10.46 9.43 11.69
N ALA A 349 -10.80 10.64 12.13
CA ALA A 349 -10.22 11.83 11.53
C ALA A 349 -8.69 11.70 11.57
N GLY A 350 -8.04 12.01 10.46
CA GLY A 350 -6.64 11.68 10.28
C GLY A 350 -6.04 12.42 9.11
N HIS A 351 -4.74 12.22 8.92
CA HIS A 351 -4.00 12.86 7.85
C HIS A 351 -3.20 11.85 7.05
N GLN A 352 -2.98 12.17 5.78
CA GLN A 352 -2.10 11.43 4.88
C GLN A 352 -1.07 12.39 4.32
N THR A 353 0.21 12.12 4.55
CA THR A 353 1.30 12.90 3.95
C THR A 353 1.82 12.20 2.71
N ILE A 354 1.65 12.84 1.56
CA ILE A 354 2.22 12.41 0.29
C ILE A 354 3.52 13.16 0.05
N ARG A 355 4.62 12.41 0.00
CA ARG A 355 5.94 12.90 -0.40
C ARG A 355 6.15 12.61 -1.87
N ILE A 356 6.32 13.66 -2.64
CA ILE A 356 6.61 13.62 -4.07
C ILE A 356 8.09 14.00 -4.23
N ILE A 357 8.82 13.22 -5.00
CA ILE A 357 10.23 13.39 -5.30
C ILE A 357 10.36 13.49 -6.81
N ALA A 358 10.73 14.68 -7.28
CA ALA A 358 10.93 14.93 -8.69
C ALA A 358 12.10 14.08 -9.24
N PRO A 359 11.97 13.54 -10.46
CA PRO A 359 10.88 13.82 -11.39
C PRO A 359 9.68 12.85 -11.33
N ARG A 360 9.66 11.79 -10.51
CA ARG A 360 8.76 10.64 -10.78
C ARG A 360 8.42 9.68 -9.63
N SER A 361 8.84 9.98 -8.42
CA SER A 361 8.58 9.09 -7.28
C SER A 361 7.60 9.75 -6.35
N CYS A 362 6.60 9.00 -5.90
CA CYS A 362 5.76 9.41 -4.79
C CYS A 362 5.36 8.19 -3.95
N ASN A 363 4.77 8.45 -2.79
CA ASN A 363 4.16 7.43 -1.93
C ASN A 363 2.62 7.51 -1.97
N LEU A 364 2.03 8.00 -3.07
CA LEU A 364 0.58 8.12 -3.22
C LEU A 364 -0.12 6.79 -2.97
N LEU A 365 0.38 5.72 -3.60
CA LEU A 365 -0.17 4.37 -3.50
C LEU A 365 -0.05 3.74 -2.10
N ASN A 366 0.61 4.40 -1.14
CA ASN A 366 0.60 3.99 0.27
C ASN A 366 -0.67 4.45 1.01
N ALA A 367 -1.48 5.32 0.40
CA ALA A 367 -2.76 5.72 0.95
C ALA A 367 -3.82 4.66 0.62
N SER A 368 -4.92 4.64 1.39
CA SER A 368 -6.07 3.80 1.04
C SER A 368 -6.63 4.19 -0.34
N PRO A 369 -7.23 3.27 -1.11
CA PRO A 369 -7.78 3.51 -2.44
C PRO A 369 -8.62 4.79 -2.58
N GLU A 370 -9.59 4.99 -1.68
CA GLU A 370 -10.44 6.20 -1.67
C GLU A 370 -9.61 7.50 -1.57
N ARG A 371 -8.53 7.45 -0.78
CA ARG A 371 -7.59 8.58 -0.64
C ARG A 371 -6.68 8.68 -1.86
N VAL A 372 -6.26 7.57 -2.46
CA VAL A 372 -5.46 7.57 -3.70
C VAL A 372 -6.22 8.29 -4.80
N GLU A 373 -7.45 7.89 -5.09
CA GLU A 373 -8.29 8.51 -6.13
C GLU A 373 -8.46 10.01 -5.88
N LEU A 374 -8.80 10.39 -4.65
CA LEU A 374 -9.04 11.78 -4.28
C LEU A 374 -7.77 12.62 -4.30
N ILE A 375 -6.66 12.11 -3.79
CA ILE A 375 -5.37 12.83 -3.84
C ILE A 375 -4.89 12.94 -5.28
N GLN A 376 -5.02 11.88 -6.09
CA GLN A 376 -4.61 11.90 -7.50
C GLN A 376 -5.41 12.94 -8.30
N LYS A 377 -6.71 13.08 -8.05
CA LYS A 377 -7.56 14.16 -8.59
C LYS A 377 -6.91 15.53 -8.34
N TYR A 378 -6.47 15.80 -7.11
CA TYR A 378 -5.86 17.09 -6.76
C TYR A 378 -4.44 17.26 -7.30
N LEU A 379 -3.61 16.22 -7.31
CA LEU A 379 -2.27 16.31 -7.91
C LEU A 379 -2.34 16.63 -9.41
N LYS A 380 -3.33 16.09 -10.12
CA LYS A 380 -3.62 16.46 -11.53
C LYS A 380 -4.16 17.89 -11.63
N LEU A 381 -5.15 18.26 -10.81
CA LEU A 381 -5.74 19.62 -10.79
C LEU A 381 -4.70 20.72 -10.57
N TRP A 382 -3.73 20.46 -9.70
CA TRP A 382 -2.65 21.39 -9.35
C TRP A 382 -1.49 21.37 -10.35
N ASN A 383 -1.58 20.62 -11.45
CA ASN A 383 -0.50 20.42 -12.42
C ASN A 383 0.81 19.92 -11.76
N ILE A 384 0.69 19.15 -10.67
CA ILE A 384 1.81 18.46 -10.04
C ILE A 384 2.08 17.16 -10.77
N ASP A 385 1.05 16.36 -11.05
CA ASP A 385 1.13 15.16 -11.90
C ASP A 385 0.99 15.58 -13.37
N CYS A 386 2.02 15.36 -14.17
CA CYS A 386 2.09 15.78 -15.57
C CYS A 386 1.33 14.83 -16.53
N ALA A 387 0.72 13.76 -16.03
CA ALA A 387 -0.13 12.91 -16.85
C ALA A 387 -1.26 13.74 -17.47
N THR A 388 -1.36 13.77 -18.80
CA THR A 388 -2.34 14.57 -19.53
C THR A 388 -3.77 14.19 -19.14
N ASN A 389 -4.56 15.19 -18.69
CA ASN A 389 -6.01 15.07 -18.65
C ASN A 389 -6.52 15.14 -20.10
N ASP A 390 -7.02 14.02 -20.63
CA ASP A 390 -7.73 13.95 -21.91
C ASP A 390 -9.12 14.65 -21.84
N GLU A 391 -9.16 15.90 -21.40
CA GLU A 391 -10.32 16.78 -21.65
C GLU A 391 -10.05 17.76 -22.81
N GLN A 392 -8.78 18.01 -23.17
CA GLN A 392 -8.44 18.90 -24.30
C GLN A 392 -8.29 18.19 -25.65
N SER A 393 -8.24 16.85 -25.66
CA SER A 393 -8.15 16.04 -26.89
C SER A 393 -9.48 15.90 -27.64
N LEU A 394 -10.60 16.34 -27.03
CA LEU A 394 -11.94 16.32 -27.64
C LEU A 394 -12.30 17.58 -28.44
N VAL A 395 -11.42 18.59 -28.53
CA VAL A 395 -11.69 19.84 -29.28
C VAL A 395 -10.91 19.94 -30.60
N ALA A 396 -10.06 18.98 -30.93
CA ALA A 396 -9.22 19.02 -32.15
C ALA A 396 -9.55 17.94 -33.20
N VAL A 397 -10.79 17.43 -33.24
CA VAL A 397 -11.32 16.70 -34.41
C VAL A 397 -12.64 17.35 -34.81
N GLY A 398 -12.53 18.55 -35.36
CA GLY A 398 -13.65 19.38 -35.77
C GLY A 398 -13.19 20.50 -36.69
N ALA A 399 -12.52 20.15 -37.79
CA ALA A 399 -12.38 20.96 -39.00
C ALA A 399 -12.11 20.04 -40.20
#